data_AF-A0A7W0CK92-F1
#
_entry.id   AF-A0A7W0CK92-F1
#
_cell.length_a   1.000
_cell.length_b   1.000
_cell.length_c   1.000
_cell.angle_alpha   90.00
_cell.angle_beta   90.00
_cell.angle_gamma   90.00
#
_symmetry.space_group_name_H-M   'P 1'
#
loop_
_entity.id
_entity.type
_entity.pdbx_description
1 polymer ?
#
loop_
_entity_poly.entity_id
_entity_poly.type
_entity_poly.pdbx_seq_one_letter_code
_entity_poly.pdbx_strand_id
1 'polypeptide(L)'
;MPPPEVEEMQGKAKKLRDFADHVEKLVDEVRDYAGKMDWSGPLTDRVRGEIGTWRTRCSETAGKIRDEAERLDKAATDLLNQK
;
A
#
# COMPACT_ATOMS: atom_id res chain seq x y z
N MET A 1 -15.13 -27.14 1.31
CA MET A 1 -13.96 -26.47 0.73
C MET A 1 -14.46 -25.36 -0.17
N PRO A 2 -13.90 -24.15 -0.08
CA PRO A 2 -14.23 -23.10 -1.04
C PRO A 2 -13.89 -23.58 -2.47
N PRO A 3 -14.58 -23.09 -3.50
CA PRO A 3 -14.17 -23.31 -4.88
C PRO A 3 -12.72 -22.83 -5.10
N PRO A 4 -11.92 -23.50 -5.96
CA PRO A 4 -10.54 -23.08 -6.24
C PRO A 4 -10.42 -21.61 -6.69
N GLU A 5 -11.43 -21.11 -7.41
CA GLU A 5 -11.55 -19.72 -7.86
C GLU A 5 -11.61 -18.74 -6.67
N VAL A 6 -12.32 -19.11 -5.60
CA VAL A 6 -12.45 -18.31 -4.37
C VAL A 6 -11.12 -18.27 -3.62
N GLU A 7 -10.44 -19.41 -3.50
CA GLU A 7 -9.11 -19.49 -2.88
C GLU A 7 -8.07 -18.67 -3.64
N GLU A 8 -8.12 -18.68 -4.98
CA GLU A 8 -7.25 -17.86 -5.81
C GLU A 8 -7.50 -16.36 -5.62
N MET A 9 -8.78 -15.93 -5.59
CA MET A 9 -9.15 -14.53 -5.36
C MET A 9 -8.67 -14.03 -3.99
N GLN A 10 -8.92 -14.81 -2.93
CA GLN A 10 -8.46 -14.49 -1.57
C GLN A 10 -6.92 -14.46 -1.49
N GLY A 11 -6.25 -15.40 -2.18
CA GLY A 11 -4.80 -15.43 -2.28
C GLY A 11 -4.22 -14.19 -2.98
N LYS A 12 -4.87 -13.71 -4.05
CA LYS A 12 -4.49 -12.45 -4.72
C LYS A 12 -4.75 -11.23 -3.84
N ALA A 13 -5.91 -11.16 -3.18
CA ALA A 13 -6.24 -10.07 -2.25
C ALA A 13 -5.20 -9.95 -1.13
N LYS A 14 -4.78 -11.08 -0.54
CA LYS A 14 -3.70 -11.09 0.45
C LYS A 14 -2.39 -10.52 -0.10
N LYS A 15 -1.96 -10.96 -1.29
CA LYS A 15 -0.72 -10.47 -1.92
C LYS A 15 -0.76 -8.96 -2.19
N LEU A 16 -1.93 -8.43 -2.58
CA LEU A 16 -2.11 -6.99 -2.78
C LEU A 16 -1.98 -6.22 -1.47
N ARG A 17 -2.58 -6.71 -0.37
CA ARG A 17 -2.40 -6.10 0.95
C ARG A 17 -0.94 -6.09 1.39
N ASP A 18 -0.27 -7.24 1.29
CA ASP A 18 1.15 -7.38 1.62
C ASP A 18 2.00 -6.39 0.80
N PHE A 19 1.65 -6.17 -0.48
CA PHE A 19 2.33 -5.20 -1.33
C PHE A 19 2.06 -3.74 -0.93
N ALA A 20 0.82 -3.39 -0.60
CA ALA A 20 0.46 -2.06 -0.13
C ALA A 20 1.22 -1.69 1.16
N ASP A 21 1.31 -2.63 2.11
CA ASP A 21 2.04 -2.45 3.37
C ASP A 21 3.54 -2.23 3.13
N HIS A 22 4.14 -2.95 2.16
CA HIS A 22 5.53 -2.71 1.77
C HIS A 22 5.76 -1.32 1.16
N VAL A 23 4.84 -0.83 0.33
CA VAL A 23 4.95 0.51 -0.26
C VAL A 23 4.95 1.60 0.82
N GLU A 24 4.07 1.48 1.82
CA GLU A 24 4.03 2.43 2.93
C GLU A 24 5.27 2.35 3.82
N LYS A 25 5.73 1.14 4.14
CA LYS A 25 6.91 0.95 4.98
C LYS A 25 8.16 1.58 4.36
N LEU A 26 8.39 1.37 3.07
CA LEU A 26 9.57 1.92 2.39
C LEU A 26 9.60 3.46 2.44
N VAL A 27 8.46 4.11 2.27
CA VAL A 27 8.43 5.58 2.27
C VAL A 27 8.53 6.17 3.68
N ASP A 28 7.97 5.49 4.68
CA ASP A 28 8.13 5.89 6.08
C ASP A 28 9.59 5.73 6.54
N GLU A 29 10.30 4.66 6.14
CA GLU A 29 11.73 4.48 6.42
C GLU A 29 12.59 5.61 5.85
N VAL A 30 12.34 6.02 4.60
CA VAL A 30 13.06 7.14 3.97
C VAL A 30 12.76 8.47 4.67
N ARG A 31 11.50 8.70 5.05
CA ARG A 31 11.12 9.90 5.81
C ARG A 31 11.83 9.94 7.16
N ASP A 32 11.86 8.83 7.87
CA ASP A 32 12.52 8.72 9.18
C ASP A 32 14.02 8.97 9.07
N TYR A 33 14.65 8.43 8.01
CA TYR A 33 16.06 8.68 7.75
C TYR A 33 16.33 10.17 7.45
N ALA A 34 15.50 10.79 6.61
CA ALA A 34 15.60 12.22 6.30
C ALA A 34 15.34 13.13 7.52
N GLY A 35 14.49 12.68 8.46
CA GLY A 35 14.23 13.37 9.72
C GLY A 35 15.41 13.35 10.69
N LYS A 36 16.28 12.32 10.60
CA LYS A 36 17.47 12.16 11.45
C LYS A 36 18.70 12.91 10.95
N MET A 37 18.68 13.42 9.71
CA MET A 37 19.83 14.12 9.14
C MET A 37 20.03 15.50 9.79
N ASP A 38 21.25 15.74 10.26
CA ASP A 38 21.68 17.01 10.86
C ASP A 38 22.21 17.98 9.80
N TRP A 39 21.28 18.50 8.99
CA TRP A 39 21.54 19.54 8.00
C TRP A 39 20.36 20.51 7.97
N SER A 40 20.64 21.78 7.67
CA SER A 40 19.65 22.86 7.68
C SER A 40 19.85 23.80 6.49
N GLY A 41 18.77 24.49 6.12
CA GLY A 41 18.76 25.48 5.05
C GLY A 41 17.84 25.09 3.88
N PRO A 42 17.71 25.98 2.88
CA PRO A 42 16.68 25.89 1.84
C PRO A 42 16.72 24.59 1.02
N LEU A 43 17.90 24.01 0.82
CA LEU A 43 18.05 22.72 0.12
C LEU A 43 17.46 21.57 0.94
N THR A 44 17.71 21.54 2.24
CA THR A 44 17.17 20.51 3.14
C THR A 44 15.65 20.59 3.19
N ASP A 45 15.08 21.78 3.29
CA ASP A 45 13.62 21.97 3.32
C ASP A 45 12.98 21.50 2.02
N ARG A 46 13.62 21.79 0.87
CA ARG A 46 13.17 21.28 -0.43
C ARG A 46 13.19 19.76 -0.47
N VAL A 47 14.29 19.11 -0.08
CA VAL A 47 14.40 17.64 -0.08
C VAL A 47 13.35 17.02 0.84
N ARG A 48 13.14 17.58 2.04
CA ARG A 48 12.08 17.11 2.96
C ARG A 48 10.68 17.26 2.36
N GLY A 49 10.42 18.35 1.64
CA GLY A 49 9.16 18.57 0.92
C GLY A 49 8.94 17.56 -0.22
N GLU A 50 9.99 17.25 -0.99
CA GLU A 50 9.94 16.23 -2.05
C GLU A 50 9.67 14.84 -1.46
N ILE A 51 10.30 14.48 -0.33
CA ILE A 51 10.01 13.24 0.40
C ILE A 51 8.58 13.20 0.92
N GLY A 52 8.07 14.31 1.47
CA GLY A 52 6.67 14.40 1.91
C GLY A 52 5.66 14.25 0.77
N THR A 53 5.96 14.81 -0.40
CA THR A 53 5.14 14.65 -1.61
C THR A 53 5.16 13.20 -2.08
N TRP A 54 6.34 12.57 -2.10
CA TRP A 54 6.48 11.17 -2.46
C TRP A 54 5.71 10.24 -1.50
N ARG A 55 5.77 10.50 -0.18
CA ARG A 55 4.96 9.81 0.83
C ARG A 55 3.47 9.85 0.53
N THR A 56 2.97 11.05 0.24
CA THR A 56 1.54 11.23 -0.09
C THR A 56 1.13 10.36 -1.28
N ARG A 57 1.93 10.37 -2.36
CA ARG A 57 1.67 9.54 -3.55
C ARG A 57 1.76 8.04 -3.27
N CYS A 58 2.72 7.60 -2.44
CA CYS A 58 2.83 6.20 -2.02
C CYS A 58 1.61 5.77 -1.21
N SER A 59 1.16 6.58 -0.23
CA SER A 59 -0.04 6.28 0.56
C SER A 59 -1.31 6.23 -0.31
N GLU A 60 -1.48 7.16 -1.25
CA GLU A 60 -2.60 7.11 -2.21
C GLU A 60 -2.57 5.84 -3.07
N THR A 61 -1.38 5.43 -3.51
CA THR A 61 -1.20 4.21 -4.30
C THR A 61 -1.47 2.96 -3.48
N ALA A 62 -0.96 2.89 -2.25
CA ALA A 62 -1.25 1.81 -1.31
C ALA A 62 -2.75 1.70 -1.01
N GLY A 63 -3.44 2.83 -0.84
CA GLY A 63 -4.90 2.88 -0.72
C GLY A 63 -5.62 2.22 -1.91
N LYS A 64 -5.26 2.61 -3.14
CA LYS A 64 -5.84 2.00 -4.36
C LYS A 64 -5.58 0.49 -4.46
N ILE A 65 -4.40 0.03 -4.01
CA ILE A 65 -4.07 -1.39 -3.97
C ILE A 65 -4.97 -2.13 -2.96
N ARG A 66 -5.22 -1.53 -1.79
CA ARG A 66 -6.13 -2.09 -0.78
C ARG A 66 -7.57 -2.12 -1.26
N ASP A 67 -8.04 -1.07 -1.95
CA ASP A 67 -9.37 -1.05 -2.55
C ASP A 67 -9.57 -2.22 -3.53
N GLU A 68 -8.55 -2.52 -4.34
CA GLU A 68 -8.61 -3.65 -5.28
C GLU A 68 -8.58 -5.00 -4.55
N ALA A 69 -7.81 -5.12 -3.46
CA ALA A 69 -7.84 -6.31 -2.60
C ALA A 69 -9.23 -6.53 -1.98
N GLU A 70 -9.89 -5.46 -1.52
CA GLU A 70 -11.24 -5.52 -0.98
C GLU A 70 -12.28 -5.92 -2.05
N ARG A 71 -12.14 -5.42 -3.28
CA ARG A 71 -13.01 -5.85 -4.39
C ARG A 71 -12.86 -7.33 -4.69
N LEU A 72 -11.63 -7.87 -4.65
CA LEU A 72 -11.39 -9.30 -4.85
C LEU A 72 -12.05 -10.14 -3.75
N ASP A 73 -11.92 -9.75 -2.48
CA ASP A 73 -12.56 -10.47 -1.38
C ASP A 73 -14.10 -10.39 -1.44
N LYS A 74 -14.63 -9.24 -1.85
CA LYS A 74 -16.07 -9.10 -2.07
C LYS A 74 -16.55 -10.01 -3.20
N ALA A 75 -15.85 -10.01 -4.34
CA ALA A 75 -16.17 -10.89 -5.46
C ALA A 75 -16.10 -12.37 -5.07
N ALA A 76 -15.11 -12.76 -4.26
CA ALA A 76 -14.99 -14.11 -3.72
C ALA A 76 -16.17 -14.48 -2.80
N THR A 77 -16.62 -13.54 -1.96
CA THR A 77 -17.78 -13.72 -1.08
C THR A 77 -19.08 -13.83 -1.87
N ASP A 78 -19.27 -12.97 -2.87
CA ASP A 78 -20.43 -12.99 -3.75
C ASP A 78 -20.51 -14.31 -4.54
N LEU A 79 -19.36 -14.82 -5.00
CA LEU A 79 -19.26 -16.11 -5.68
C LEU A 79 -19.62 -17.30 -4.76
N LEU A 80 -19.22 -17.24 -3.49
CA LEU A 80 -19.62 -18.24 -2.48
C LEU A 80 -21.12 -18.23 -2.22
N ASN A 81 -21.76 -17.06 -2.23
CA ASN A 81 -23.19 -16.92 -1.95
C ASN A 81 -24.08 -17.24 -3.16
N GLN A 82 -23.52 -17.26 -4.38
CA GLN A 82 -24.21 -17.61 -5.61
C GLN A 82 -24.16 -19.11 -5.95
N LYS A 83 -23.34 -19.90 -5.25
CA LYS A 83 -23.23 -21.36 -5.41
C LYS A 83 -23.93 -22.08 -4.26
#